data_AF-A0A8T4E7W0-F1
#
_entry.id   AF-A0A8T4E7W0-F1
#
_cell.length_a   1.000
_cell.length_b   1.000
_cell.length_c   1.000
_cell.angle_alpha   90.00
_cell.angle_beta   90.00
_cell.angle_gamma   90.00
#
_symmetry.space_group_name_H-M   'P 1'
#
loop_
_entity.id
_entity.type
_entity.pdbx_description
1 polymer ?
#
loop_
_entity_poly.entity_id
_entity_poly.type
_entity_poly.pdbx_seq_one_letter_code
_entity_poly.pdbx_strand_id
1 'polypeptide(L)'
;MEVCTSKKAESKERIIRNIREWMENNKFEGIRDKELDVSILIYVNKQRYAWQDVDNISKVVLDAISNDRKKTKSNYLIDDDRQVIRLLAYKLMREEIPGMDTDEVRLSFRVHNPSKQMVLVDSEYI
;
A
#
# COMPACT_ATOMS: atom_id res chain seq x y z
N MET A 1 24.35 22.70 5.61
CA MET A 1 23.78 21.65 4.76
C MET A 1 23.00 20.72 5.67
N GLU A 2 21.67 20.81 5.67
CA GLU A 2 20.83 19.95 6.48
C GLU A 2 20.75 18.56 5.86
N VAL A 3 21.32 17.57 6.56
CA VAL A 3 21.16 16.15 6.27
C VAL A 3 19.86 15.69 6.93
N CYS A 4 18.77 15.65 6.18
CA CYS A 4 17.46 15.17 6.65
C CYS A 4 16.92 14.02 5.77
N THR A 5 17.77 13.04 5.44
CA THR A 5 17.44 11.96 4.49
C THR A 5 17.39 10.55 5.07
N SER A 6 17.88 10.29 6.29
CA SER A 6 18.00 8.92 6.82
C SER A 6 16.66 8.28 7.22
N LYS A 7 15.82 8.98 8.01
CA LYS A 7 14.57 8.38 8.55
C LYS A 7 13.48 8.10 7.51
N LYS A 8 13.37 8.94 6.47
CA LYS A 8 12.36 8.78 5.40
C LYS A 8 12.68 7.57 4.50
N ALA A 9 13.95 7.40 4.14
CA ALA A 9 14.41 6.28 3.33
C ALA A 9 14.22 4.94 4.07
N GLU A 10 14.57 4.90 5.35
CA GLU A 10 14.41 3.70 6.19
C GLU A 10 12.94 3.27 6.32
N SER A 11 12.01 4.23 6.42
CA SER A 11 10.57 3.94 6.46
C SER A 11 10.04 3.39 5.13
N LYS A 12 10.48 3.96 4.01
CA LYS A 12 10.12 3.49 2.66
C LYS A 12 10.62 2.06 2.42
N GLU A 13 11.88 1.78 2.74
CA GLU A 13 12.48 0.46 2.54
C GLU A 13 11.80 -0.62 3.40
N ARG A 14 11.41 -0.28 4.64
CA ARG A 14 10.64 -1.20 5.50
C ARG A 14 9.28 -1.54 4.92
N ILE A 15 8.53 -0.54 4.41
CA ILE A 15 7.24 -0.77 3.75
C ILE A 15 7.42 -1.71 2.55
N ILE A 16 8.39 -1.40 1.68
CA ILE A 16 8.67 -2.21 0.49
C ILE A 16 9.03 -3.64 0.87
N ARG A 17 9.90 -3.83 1.87
CA ARG A 17 10.33 -5.16 2.31
C ARG A 17 9.15 -5.98 2.82
N ASN A 18 8.36 -5.44 3.75
CA ASN A 18 7.23 -6.15 4.35
C ASN A 18 6.18 -6.54 3.29
N ILE A 19 5.90 -5.65 2.33
CA ILE A 19 4.96 -5.93 1.24
C ILE A 19 5.51 -7.03 0.33
N ARG A 20 6.80 -6.96 -0.05
CA ARG A 20 7.42 -7.97 -0.91
C ARG A 20 7.46 -9.35 -0.26
N GLU A 21 7.75 -9.43 1.04
CA GLU A 21 7.66 -10.67 1.83
C GLU A 21 6.22 -11.23 1.81
N TRP A 22 5.21 -10.38 1.87
CA TRP A 22 3.82 -10.81 1.75
C TRP A 22 3.48 -11.32 0.33
N MET A 23 4.05 -10.71 -0.71
CA MET A 23 3.86 -11.10 -2.12
C MET A 23 4.47 -12.45 -2.50
N GLU A 24 5.29 -13.04 -1.64
CA GLU A 24 5.82 -14.41 -1.82
C GLU A 24 4.73 -15.49 -1.67
N ASN A 25 3.51 -15.11 -1.27
CA ASN A 25 2.41 -16.05 -1.12
C ASN A 25 1.93 -16.61 -2.47
N ASN A 26 2.06 -17.92 -2.65
CA ASN A 26 1.65 -18.65 -3.86
C ASN A 26 0.15 -18.47 -4.21
N LYS A 27 -0.69 -18.02 -3.26
CA LYS A 27 -2.10 -17.70 -3.54
C LYS A 27 -2.28 -16.58 -4.56
N PHE A 28 -1.24 -15.80 -4.86
CA PHE A 28 -1.31 -14.70 -5.81
C PHE A 28 -1.02 -15.08 -7.26
N GLU A 29 -0.57 -16.31 -7.54
CA GLU A 29 -0.27 -16.73 -8.92
C GLU A 29 -1.48 -16.57 -9.85
N GLY A 30 -2.68 -16.92 -9.38
CA GLY A 30 -3.92 -16.85 -10.17
C GLY A 30 -4.53 -15.44 -10.34
N ILE A 31 -3.85 -14.39 -9.89
CA ILE A 31 -4.28 -13.00 -10.05
C ILE A 31 -3.23 -12.09 -10.71
N ARG A 32 -1.99 -12.56 -10.90
CA ARG A 32 -0.88 -11.76 -11.46
C ARG A 32 -1.10 -11.29 -12.90
N ASP A 33 -1.93 -11.98 -13.65
CA ASP A 33 -2.28 -11.70 -15.05
C ASP A 33 -3.59 -10.91 -15.20
N LYS A 34 -4.26 -10.57 -14.10
CA LYS A 34 -5.59 -9.98 -14.11
C LYS A 34 -5.57 -8.48 -13.93
N GLU A 35 -6.64 -7.84 -14.40
CA GLU A 35 -6.99 -6.48 -14.02
C GLU A 35 -7.51 -6.45 -12.58
N LEU A 36 -7.01 -5.51 -11.78
CA LEU A 36 -7.25 -5.44 -10.34
C LEU A 36 -7.83 -4.08 -9.93
N ASP A 37 -8.72 -4.14 -8.96
CA ASP A 37 -9.08 -3.01 -8.11
C ASP A 37 -8.22 -3.09 -6.84
N VAL A 38 -7.50 -2.02 -6.50
CA VAL A 38 -6.56 -1.98 -5.36
C VAL A 38 -7.00 -0.93 -4.35
N SER A 39 -7.03 -1.30 -3.07
CA SER A 39 -7.27 -0.41 -1.95
C SER A 39 -6.08 -0.35 -1.01
N ILE A 40 -5.72 0.87 -0.61
CA ILE A 40 -4.62 1.19 0.29
C ILE A 40 -5.20 2.05 1.41
N LEU A 41 -5.29 1.48 2.60
CA LEU A 41 -5.66 2.22 3.81
C LEU A 41 -4.42 2.43 4.66
N ILE A 42 -4.16 3.68 5.02
CA ILE A 42 -2.99 4.09 5.78
C ILE A 42 -3.46 4.63 7.13
N TYR A 43 -3.06 3.96 8.21
CA TYR A 43 -3.34 4.37 9.58
C TYR A 43 -2.11 5.05 10.14
N VAL A 44 -2.25 6.33 10.47
CA VAL A 44 -1.15 7.18 10.89
C VAL A 44 -1.46 7.85 12.21
N ASN A 45 -0.43 8.10 13.02
CA ASN A 45 -0.59 8.87 14.25
C ASN A 45 -0.99 10.33 13.96
N LYS A 46 -1.55 11.02 14.96
CA LYS A 46 -2.08 12.39 14.78
C LYS A 46 -1.01 13.37 14.30
N GLN A 47 0.23 13.20 14.77
CA GLN A 47 1.35 14.04 14.37
C GLN A 47 1.62 13.90 12.87
N ARG A 48 1.76 12.66 12.37
CA ARG A 48 2.08 12.34 10.97
C ARG A 48 0.91 12.54 10.02
N TYR A 49 -0.33 12.49 10.50
CA TYR A 49 -1.53 12.69 9.68
C TYR A 49 -1.47 14.00 8.86
N ALA A 50 -0.93 15.07 9.44
CA ALA A 50 -0.78 16.36 8.78
C ALA A 50 0.39 16.40 7.78
N TRP A 51 1.44 15.61 7.99
CA TRP A 51 2.70 15.69 7.23
C TRP A 51 2.88 14.58 6.18
N GLN A 52 2.09 13.51 6.26
CA GLN A 52 2.15 12.39 5.32
C GLN A 52 1.10 12.55 4.22
N ASP A 53 1.59 12.56 2.98
CA ASP A 53 0.77 12.56 1.78
C ASP A 53 0.40 11.12 1.40
N VAL A 54 -0.91 10.91 1.20
CA VAL A 54 -1.46 9.63 0.76
C VAL A 54 -0.88 9.20 -0.59
N ASP A 55 -0.70 10.15 -1.51
CA ASP A 55 -0.15 9.89 -2.85
C ASP A 55 1.27 9.32 -2.78
N ASN A 56 2.13 9.94 -1.97
CA ASN A 56 3.51 9.49 -1.79
C ASN A 56 3.58 8.05 -1.24
N ILE A 57 2.74 7.72 -0.25
CA ILE A 57 2.69 6.37 0.32
C ILE A 57 2.10 5.39 -0.69
N SER A 58 1.04 5.78 -1.40
CA SER A 58 0.39 4.95 -2.42
C SER A 58 1.37 4.58 -3.52
N LYS A 59 2.18 5.53 -3.99
CA LYS A 59 3.24 5.29 -4.96
C LYS A 59 4.28 4.28 -4.45
N VAL A 60 4.71 4.42 -3.20
CA VAL A 60 5.66 3.46 -2.58
C VAL A 60 5.06 2.05 -2.50
N VAL A 61 3.77 1.95 -2.17
CA VAL A 61 3.06 0.68 -2.07
C VAL A 61 2.89 0.04 -3.45
N LEU A 62 2.51 0.82 -4.46
CA LEU A 62 2.42 0.36 -5.85
C LEU A 62 3.79 -0.12 -6.36
N ASP A 63 4.84 0.67 -6.17
CA ASP A 63 6.23 0.27 -6.50
C ASP A 63 6.64 -1.03 -5.81
N ALA A 64 6.13 -1.30 -4.61
CA ALA A 64 6.45 -2.51 -3.85
C ALA A 64 5.76 -3.76 -4.38
N ILE A 65 4.52 -3.62 -4.89
CA ILE A 65 3.74 -4.73 -5.46
C ILE A 65 3.97 -4.92 -6.97
N SER A 66 4.54 -3.93 -7.66
CA SER A 66 4.88 -4.02 -9.08
C SER A 66 6.14 -4.86 -9.32
N ASN A 67 6.20 -5.51 -10.48
CA ASN A 67 7.34 -6.30 -10.91
C ASN A 67 8.59 -5.42 -11.08
N ASP A 68 9.61 -5.70 -10.30
CA ASP A 68 10.92 -5.04 -10.43
C ASP A 68 11.71 -5.73 -11.54
N ARG A 69 11.54 -5.26 -12.79
CA ARG A 69 12.21 -5.82 -13.99
C ARG A 69 13.73 -5.86 -13.89
N LYS A 70 14.34 -5.17 -12.92
CA LYS A 70 15.79 -5.20 -12.66
C LYS A 70 16.22 -6.34 -11.73
N LYS A 71 15.28 -7.06 -11.11
CA LYS A 71 15.55 -8.17 -10.19
C LYS A 71 15.08 -9.50 -10.79
N THR A 72 15.99 -10.45 -10.87
CA THR A 72 15.79 -11.80 -11.48
C THR A 72 14.82 -12.71 -10.73
N LYS A 73 14.50 -12.40 -9.47
CA LYS A 73 13.44 -13.03 -8.68
C LYS A 73 12.74 -11.93 -7.90
N SER A 74 11.73 -11.32 -8.49
CA SER A 74 10.84 -10.42 -7.76
C SER A 74 9.50 -11.14 -7.59
N ASN A 75 9.08 -11.35 -6.34
CA ASN A 75 7.73 -11.77 -6.03
C ASN A 75 6.86 -10.51 -6.11
N TYR A 76 5.99 -10.44 -7.12
CA TYR A 76 5.16 -9.29 -7.43
C TYR A 76 3.68 -9.68 -7.50
N LEU A 77 2.82 -8.66 -7.42
CA LEU A 77 1.37 -8.78 -7.60
C LEU A 77 0.95 -8.36 -9.01
N ILE A 78 1.55 -7.28 -9.53
CA ILE A 78 1.25 -6.72 -10.84
C ILE A 78 2.52 -6.62 -11.68
N ASP A 79 2.44 -6.97 -12.96
CA ASP A 79 3.55 -6.87 -13.91
C ASP A 79 3.64 -5.48 -14.57
N ASP A 80 2.49 -4.82 -14.72
CA ASP A 80 2.35 -3.47 -15.26
C ASP A 80 1.31 -2.68 -14.44
N ASP A 81 1.59 -1.40 -14.18
CA ASP A 81 0.66 -0.49 -13.49
C ASP A 81 -0.69 -0.36 -14.22
N ARG A 82 -0.72 -0.65 -15.54
CA ARG A 82 -1.96 -0.74 -16.34
C ARG A 82 -2.96 -1.78 -15.83
N GLN A 83 -2.52 -2.76 -15.05
CA GLN A 83 -3.41 -3.75 -14.44
C GLN A 83 -4.26 -3.15 -13.32
N VAL A 84 -3.86 -2.01 -12.74
CA VAL A 84 -4.64 -1.34 -11.70
C VAL A 84 -5.70 -0.46 -12.36
N ILE A 85 -6.94 -0.95 -12.42
CA ILE A 85 -8.06 -0.24 -13.05
C ILE A 85 -8.66 0.80 -12.11
N ARG A 86 -8.70 0.50 -10.81
CA ARG A 86 -9.19 1.43 -9.78
C ARG A 86 -8.27 1.39 -8.58
N LEU A 87 -7.93 2.57 -8.08
CA LEU A 87 -7.14 2.76 -6.88
C LEU A 87 -7.97 3.54 -5.85
N LEU A 88 -8.24 2.93 -4.70
CA LEU A 88 -8.78 3.61 -3.54
C LEU A 88 -7.66 3.79 -2.51
N ALA A 89 -7.12 4.99 -2.41
CA ALA A 89 -6.12 5.32 -1.41
C ALA A 89 -6.71 6.28 -0.38
N TYR A 90 -6.64 5.91 0.90
CA TYR A 90 -7.21 6.70 1.98
C TYR A 90 -6.32 6.65 3.22
N LYS A 91 -6.26 7.77 3.96
CA LYS A 91 -5.61 7.82 5.28
C LYS A 91 -6.63 8.00 6.38
N LEU A 92 -6.43 7.28 7.47
CA LEU A 92 -7.21 7.34 8.68
C LEU A 92 -6.30 7.71 9.85
N MET A 93 -6.83 8.52 10.76
CA MET A 93 -6.17 8.75 12.04
C MET A 93 -6.35 7.49 12.89
N ARG A 94 -5.25 6.93 13.40
CA ARG A 94 -5.32 5.78 14.30
C ARG A 94 -5.58 6.23 15.74
N GLU A 95 -6.15 5.34 16.55
CA GLU A 95 -6.12 5.48 18.00
C GLU A 95 -4.68 5.30 18.51
N GLU A 96 -4.22 6.24 19.34
CA GLU A 96 -2.86 6.18 19.88
C GLU A 96 -2.79 5.20 21.06
N ILE A 97 -1.97 4.15 20.90
CA ILE A 97 -1.60 3.26 22.00
C ILE A 97 -0.34 3.83 22.68
N PRO A 98 -0.39 4.18 23.98
CA PRO A 98 0.75 4.73 24.68
C PRO A 98 2.00 3.85 24.57
N GLY A 99 3.12 4.44 24.14
CA GLY A 99 4.41 3.73 24.02
C GLY A 99 4.64 2.97 22.70
N MET A 100 3.65 2.91 21.79
CA MET A 100 3.80 2.25 20.49
C MET A 100 3.75 3.26 19.33
N ASP A 101 4.87 3.49 18.64
CA ASP A 101 4.92 4.28 17.40
C ASP A 101 4.95 3.34 16.20
N THR A 102 3.77 3.01 15.66
CA THR A 102 3.65 2.06 14.55
C THR A 102 2.57 2.53 13.57
N ASP A 103 2.99 3.02 12.42
CA ASP A 103 2.07 3.26 11.31
C ASP A 103 1.67 1.91 10.70
N GLU A 104 0.42 1.79 10.27
CA GLU A 104 -0.12 0.56 9.67
C GLU A 104 -0.58 0.85 8.24
N VAL A 105 -0.25 -0.06 7.31
CA VAL A 105 -0.74 -0.03 5.93
C VAL A 105 -1.54 -1.30 5.69
N ARG A 106 -2.82 -1.16 5.36
CA ARG A 106 -3.68 -2.25 4.91
C ARG A 106 -3.82 -2.20 3.40
N LEU A 107 -3.43 -3.30 2.76
CA LEU A 107 -3.61 -3.51 1.33
C LEU A 107 -4.72 -4.53 1.12
N SER A 108 -5.66 -4.23 0.23
CA SER A 108 -6.66 -5.19 -0.23
C SER A 108 -6.85 -5.05 -1.73
N PHE A 109 -7.00 -6.18 -2.41
CA PHE A 109 -7.15 -6.26 -3.86
C PHE A 109 -8.25 -7.25 -4.23
N ARG A 110 -8.85 -7.02 -5.39
CA ARG A 110 -9.79 -7.95 -6.02
C ARG A 110 -9.63 -7.89 -7.53
N VAL A 111 -10.04 -8.95 -8.22
CA VAL A 111 -10.20 -8.90 -9.68
C VAL A 111 -11.22 -7.82 -10.03
N HIS A 112 -10.89 -6.99 -11.02
CA HIS A 112 -11.72 -5.90 -11.48
C HIS A 112 -13.11 -6.40 -11.88
N ASN A 113 -14.15 -5.67 -11.46
CA ASN A 113 -15.52 -5.93 -11.87
C ASN A 113 -16.20 -4.59 -12.20
N PRO A 114 -16.63 -4.37 -13.46
CA PRO A 114 -17.20 -3.10 -13.88
C PRO A 114 -18.53 -2.80 -13.20
N SER A 115 -19.28 -3.82 -12.79
CA SER A 115 -20.58 -3.70 -12.12
C SER A 115 -20.49 -3.42 -10.61
N LYS A 116 -19.29 -3.48 -10.03
CA LYS A 116 -19.07 -3.19 -8.61
C LYS A 116 -18.33 -1.86 -8.45
N GLN A 117 -18.62 -1.15 -7.37
CA GLN A 117 -17.90 0.05 -6.98
C GLN A 117 -16.90 -0.25 -5.86
N MET A 118 -15.98 0.69 -5.61
CA MET A 118 -15.12 0.70 -4.44
C MET A 118 -15.58 1.87 -3.55
N VAL A 119 -15.97 1.56 -2.33
CA VAL A 119 -16.44 2.57 -1.37
C VAL A 119 -15.74 2.32 -0.05
N LEU A 120 -15.35 3.42 0.61
CA LEU A 120 -14.96 3.37 2.01
C LEU A 120 -16.24 3.29 2.82
N VAL A 121 -16.44 2.19 3.54
CA VAL A 121 -17.55 2.08 4.50
C VAL A 121 -17.00 2.44 5.86
N ASP A 122 -17.40 3.60 6.36
CA ASP A 122 -17.09 4.00 7.73
C ASP A 122 -18.06 3.28 8.66
N SER A 123 -17.56 2.56 9.65
CA SER A 123 -18.39 1.78 10.58
C SER A 123 -19.18 2.65 11.56
N GLU A 124 -19.00 3.97 11.54
CA GLU A 124 -19.73 4.91 12.41
C GLU A 124 -21.13 5.31 11.87
N TYR A 125 -21.54 4.83 10.69
CA TYR A 125 -22.84 5.14 10.07
C TYR A 125 -23.61 3.90 9.61
N ILE A 126 -23.67 2.84 10.42
CA ILE A 126 -24.63 1.73 10.28
C ILE A 126 -25.38 1.53 11.59
#